data_AF-A0A1L0BZE6-F1
#
_entry.id   AF-A0A1L0BZE6-F1
#
_cell.length_a   1.000
_cell.length_b   1.000
_cell.length_c   1.000
_cell.angle_alpha   90.00
_cell.angle_beta   90.00
_cell.angle_gamma   90.00
#
_symmetry.space_group_name_H-M   'P 1'
#
loop_
_entity.id
_entity.type
_entity.pdbx_description
1 polymer ?
#
loop_
_entity_poly.entity_id
_entity_poly.type
_entity_poly.pdbx_seq_one_letter_code
_entity_poly.pdbx_strand_id
1 'polypeptide(L)'
;MLKEYKLVVVGGGGVGKSALTIQLIQSHFVDEYDPTIEDSYRKQCSVDNEQVMLDILDTAGQEEYLAMREQYMRTGEGFLLVYAINSRTSLEELQVFYEQIQRVKDVDNVPVLVVGNKSDLEIERQVSFEEGAAFAKSLGCPFLETSAKQRINVEEAFYGLVRAINTNDLSLETAPTPPAVEAKQAASATPADSVAVGESAQQNTGAGAGAGAALKKPAPAAAAAQKRTQQTSAPEKSKGGCCVIV
;
A
#
# COMPACT_ATOMS: atom_id res chain seq x y z
N MET A 1 19.47 20.75 9.30
CA MET A 1 18.78 20.02 8.23
C MET A 1 17.97 18.92 8.89
N LEU A 2 16.75 18.65 8.43
CA LEU A 2 15.94 17.56 8.97
C LEU A 2 16.60 16.23 8.64
N LYS A 3 16.52 15.25 9.55
CA LYS A 3 16.96 13.88 9.26
C LYS A 3 16.03 13.31 8.19
N GLU A 4 16.62 12.75 7.13
CA GLU A 4 15.90 12.17 6.01
C GLU A 4 15.94 10.64 6.10
N TYR A 5 14.80 10.00 5.85
CA TYR A 5 14.65 8.54 5.85
C TYR A 5 14.18 8.07 4.49
N LYS A 6 14.93 7.16 3.88
CA LYS A 6 14.61 6.59 2.56
C LYS A 6 13.78 5.31 2.73
N LEU A 7 12.47 5.43 2.62
CA LEU A 7 11.55 4.31 2.78
C LEU A 7 11.17 3.75 1.41
N VAL A 8 11.09 2.43 1.29
CA VAL A 8 10.67 1.78 0.05
C VAL A 8 9.46 0.91 0.32
N VAL A 9 8.41 1.08 -0.47
CA VAL A 9 7.19 0.28 -0.37
C VAL A 9 7.24 -0.81 -1.45
N VAL A 10 7.24 -2.08 -1.06
CA VAL A 10 7.34 -3.24 -1.95
C VAL A 10 6.22 -4.24 -1.70
N GLY A 11 5.90 -5.06 -2.71
CA GLY A 11 4.81 -6.03 -2.67
C GLY A 11 4.16 -6.20 -4.03
N GLY A 12 3.29 -7.21 -4.15
CA GLY A 12 2.63 -7.58 -5.40
C GLY A 12 1.82 -6.47 -6.09
N GLY A 13 1.36 -6.74 -7.30
CA GLY A 13 0.46 -5.85 -8.04
C GLY A 13 -0.87 -5.68 -7.31
N GLY A 14 -1.40 -4.45 -7.24
CA GLY A 14 -2.75 -4.20 -6.71
C GLY A 14 -2.93 -4.38 -5.19
N VAL A 15 -1.86 -4.62 -4.42
CA VAL A 15 -1.93 -4.74 -2.95
C VAL A 15 -2.22 -3.42 -2.24
N GLY A 16 -2.03 -2.28 -2.91
CA GLY A 16 -2.34 -0.94 -2.40
C GLY A 16 -1.14 -0.14 -1.86
N LYS A 17 0.07 -0.38 -2.39
CA LYS A 17 1.29 0.40 -2.08
C LYS A 17 1.09 1.90 -2.31
N SER A 18 0.67 2.26 -3.51
CA SER A 18 0.37 3.64 -3.91
C SER A 18 -0.75 4.25 -3.09
N ALA A 19 -1.80 3.46 -2.80
CA ALA A 19 -2.90 3.91 -1.96
C ALA A 19 -2.45 4.25 -0.53
N LEU A 20 -1.56 3.45 0.08
CA LEU A 20 -0.98 3.76 1.38
C LEU A 20 -0.11 5.02 1.33
N THR A 21 0.79 5.11 0.34
CA THR A 21 1.67 6.26 0.16
C THR A 21 0.88 7.55 -0.05
N ILE A 22 -0.07 7.56 -1.00
CA ILE A 22 -0.91 8.72 -1.29
C ILE A 22 -1.77 9.09 -0.10
N GLN A 23 -2.34 8.11 0.61
CA GLN A 23 -3.12 8.39 1.82
C GLN A 23 -2.26 9.06 2.90
N LEU A 24 -1.01 8.63 3.07
CA LEU A 24 -0.07 9.29 3.98
C LEU A 24 0.22 10.73 3.53
N ILE A 25 0.53 10.96 2.25
CA ILE A 25 0.97 12.27 1.75
C ILE A 25 -0.18 13.28 1.67
N GLN A 26 -1.29 12.87 1.07
CA GLN A 26 -2.36 13.78 0.65
C GLN A 26 -3.57 13.73 1.59
N SER A 27 -3.63 12.76 2.51
CA SER A 27 -4.85 12.50 3.30
C SER A 27 -6.07 12.42 2.37
N HIS A 28 -5.92 11.69 1.27
CA HIS A 28 -6.96 11.42 0.29
C HIS A 28 -6.82 9.98 -0.23
N PHE A 29 -7.96 9.35 -0.53
CA PHE A 29 -8.03 8.03 -1.14
C PHE A 29 -8.75 8.15 -2.48
N VAL A 30 -8.17 7.56 -3.51
CA VAL A 30 -8.73 7.53 -4.86
C VAL A 30 -9.05 6.07 -5.20
N ASP A 31 -10.32 5.78 -5.49
CA ASP A 31 -10.80 4.42 -5.82
C ASP A 31 -10.25 3.91 -7.17
N GLU A 32 -10.05 4.82 -8.14
CA GLU A 32 -9.47 4.51 -9.46
C GLU A 32 -8.03 5.00 -9.52
N TYR A 33 -7.09 4.09 -9.76
CA TYR A 33 -5.68 4.43 -9.83
C TYR A 33 -5.03 3.73 -11.03
N ASP A 34 -4.27 4.50 -11.82
CA ASP A 34 -3.46 3.97 -12.92
C ASP A 34 -2.29 3.15 -12.35
N PRO A 35 -2.00 1.93 -12.83
CA PRO A 35 -0.88 1.14 -12.35
C PRO A 35 0.43 1.94 -12.29
N THR A 36 1.04 2.04 -11.11
CA THR A 36 2.31 2.74 -10.91
C THR A 36 3.44 2.10 -11.70
N ILE A 37 4.33 2.93 -12.23
CA ILE A 37 5.63 2.51 -12.77
C ILE A 37 6.67 2.58 -11.65
N GLU A 38 6.95 3.78 -11.15
CA GLU A 38 7.74 4.05 -9.94
C GLU A 38 7.58 5.55 -9.63
N ASP A 39 7.25 5.91 -8.40
CA ASP A 39 7.10 7.32 -7.99
C ASP A 39 7.79 7.59 -6.65
N SER A 40 8.42 8.76 -6.52
CA SER A 40 9.04 9.23 -5.27
C SER A 40 8.23 10.38 -4.67
N TYR A 41 7.94 10.26 -3.37
CA TYR A 41 7.16 11.21 -2.59
C TYR A 41 7.96 11.68 -1.39
N ARG A 42 7.87 12.97 -1.06
CA ARG A 42 8.51 13.52 0.15
C ARG A 42 7.50 14.12 1.10
N LYS A 43 7.60 13.79 2.40
CA LYS A 43 6.74 14.33 3.46
C LYS A 43 7.59 14.77 4.65
N GLN A 44 7.45 16.02 5.04
CA GLN A 44 7.90 16.48 6.35
C GLN A 44 6.84 16.11 7.39
N CYS A 45 7.22 15.38 8.43
CA CYS A 45 6.33 15.02 9.54
C CYS A 45 7.08 14.97 10.87
N SER A 46 6.33 14.76 11.95
CA SER A 46 6.87 14.57 13.30
C SER A 46 6.72 13.11 13.70
N VAL A 47 7.83 12.42 13.97
CA VAL A 47 7.84 11.05 14.51
C VAL A 47 8.45 11.12 15.91
N ASP A 48 7.72 10.68 16.93
CA ASP A 48 8.14 10.70 18.34
C ASP A 48 8.67 12.08 18.81
N ASN A 49 7.99 13.16 18.38
CA ASN A 49 8.34 14.57 18.61
C ASN A 49 9.61 15.08 17.90
N GLU A 50 10.20 14.30 16.99
CA GLU A 50 11.28 14.75 16.12
C GLU A 50 10.78 15.08 14.72
N GLN A 51 11.16 16.26 14.20
CA GLN A 51 10.86 16.61 12.82
C GLN A 51 11.79 15.89 11.86
N VAL A 52 11.21 15.13 10.94
CA VAL A 52 11.92 14.31 9.96
C VAL A 52 11.37 14.53 8.56
N MET A 53 12.17 14.16 7.56
CA MET A 53 11.76 14.10 6.15
C MET A 53 11.67 12.63 5.75
N LEU A 54 10.50 12.19 5.28
CA LEU A 54 10.37 10.89 4.64
C LEU A 54 10.56 11.06 3.14
N ASP A 55 11.45 10.28 2.55
CA ASP A 55 11.61 10.09 1.11
C ASP A 55 11.12 8.69 0.77
N ILE A 56 9.91 8.60 0.23
CA ILE A 56 9.17 7.36 0.04
C ILE A 56 9.19 7.01 -1.44
N LEU A 57 9.75 5.84 -1.75
CA LEU A 57 9.68 5.25 -3.07
C LEU A 57 8.51 4.26 -3.14
N ASP A 58 7.53 4.55 -3.98
CA ASP A 58 6.43 3.67 -4.35
C ASP A 58 6.81 2.89 -5.62
N THR A 59 6.93 1.57 -5.51
CA THR A 59 7.39 0.71 -6.60
C THR A 59 6.24 0.13 -7.42
N ALA A 60 6.51 -0.27 -8.66
CA ALA A 60 5.55 -1.09 -9.40
C ALA A 60 5.45 -2.47 -8.75
N GLY A 61 4.24 -2.97 -8.54
CA GLY A 61 4.04 -4.35 -8.03
C GLY A 61 4.30 -5.45 -9.06
N GLN A 62 4.72 -5.08 -10.26
CA GLN A 62 4.92 -5.96 -11.41
C GLN A 62 6.30 -5.74 -12.06
N GLU A 63 7.32 -5.34 -11.30
CA GLU A 63 8.61 -5.06 -11.91
C GLU A 63 9.25 -6.30 -12.52
N GLU A 64 9.24 -6.41 -13.84
CA GLU A 64 9.87 -7.49 -14.61
C GLU A 64 11.40 -7.30 -14.73
N TYR A 65 11.93 -6.12 -14.43
CA TYR A 65 13.35 -5.77 -14.56
C TYR A 65 14.10 -5.85 -13.22
N LEU A 66 14.82 -6.95 -13.01
CA LEU A 66 15.63 -7.20 -11.81
C LEU A 66 16.63 -6.07 -11.47
N ALA A 67 17.22 -5.41 -12.48
CA ALA A 67 18.20 -4.35 -12.26
C ALA A 67 17.63 -3.11 -11.56
N MET A 68 16.36 -2.78 -11.81
CA MET A 68 15.68 -1.68 -11.11
C MET A 68 15.40 -2.06 -9.66
N ARG A 69 15.00 -3.31 -9.43
CA ARG A 69 14.79 -3.84 -8.07
C ARG A 69 16.01 -3.71 -7.18
N GLU A 70 17.18 -4.10 -7.69
CA GLU A 70 18.42 -3.99 -6.93
C GLU A 70 18.77 -2.55 -6.55
N GLN A 71 18.41 -1.57 -7.39
CA GLN A 71 18.76 -0.18 -7.14
C GLN A 71 18.04 0.35 -5.88
N TYR A 72 16.72 0.20 -5.79
CA TYR A 72 16.01 0.68 -4.61
C TYR A 72 16.29 -0.16 -3.36
N MET A 73 16.59 -1.46 -3.51
CA MET A 73 17.00 -2.29 -2.38
C MET A 73 18.35 -1.84 -1.82
N ARG A 74 19.26 -1.40 -2.69
CA ARG A 74 20.55 -0.86 -2.27
C ARG A 74 20.39 0.47 -1.54
N THR A 75 19.58 1.38 -2.07
CA THR A 75 19.45 2.76 -1.56
C THR A 75 18.45 2.94 -0.42
N GLY A 76 17.44 2.07 -0.28
CA GLY A 76 16.41 2.17 0.75
C GLY A 76 16.92 1.87 2.16
N GLU A 77 16.60 2.69 3.14
CA GLU A 77 17.01 2.51 4.55
C GLU A 77 16.04 1.64 5.33
N GLY A 78 14.77 1.59 4.92
CA GLY A 78 13.78 0.66 5.45
C GLY A 78 12.72 0.29 4.42
N PHE A 79 12.10 -0.88 4.63
CA PHE A 79 11.19 -1.49 3.67
C PHE A 79 9.82 -1.80 4.29
N LEU A 80 8.75 -1.36 3.63
CA LEU A 80 7.40 -1.86 3.88
C LEU A 80 7.10 -3.00 2.92
N LEU A 81 6.89 -4.20 3.47
CA LEU A 81 6.42 -5.38 2.73
C LEU A 81 4.90 -5.44 2.79
N VAL A 82 4.23 -5.04 1.72
CA VAL A 82 2.78 -4.89 1.67
C VAL A 82 2.13 -6.04 0.93
N TYR A 83 1.22 -6.76 1.59
CA TYR A 83 0.29 -7.69 0.96
C TYR A 83 -1.15 -7.21 1.15
N ALA A 84 -2.11 -7.83 0.46
CA ALA A 84 -3.53 -7.56 0.68
C ALA A 84 -4.19 -8.75 1.39
N ILE A 85 -4.97 -8.50 2.44
CA ILE A 85 -5.61 -9.57 3.22
C ILE A 85 -6.58 -10.43 2.38
N ASN A 86 -7.10 -9.88 1.28
CA ASN A 86 -7.97 -10.58 0.34
C ASN A 86 -7.21 -11.31 -0.78
N SER A 87 -5.90 -11.50 -0.65
CA SER A 87 -5.07 -12.23 -1.63
C SER A 87 -3.97 -13.01 -0.92
N ARG A 88 -4.16 -14.33 -0.75
CA ARG A 88 -3.13 -15.21 -0.17
C ARG A 88 -1.83 -15.21 -0.97
N THR A 89 -1.93 -15.23 -2.29
CA THR A 89 -0.76 -15.18 -3.19
C THR A 89 0.10 -13.94 -2.92
N SER A 90 -0.50 -12.79 -2.61
CA SER A 90 0.26 -11.58 -2.30
C SER A 90 1.09 -11.68 -1.01
N LEU A 91 0.67 -12.51 -0.04
CA LEU A 91 1.48 -12.80 1.16
C LEU A 91 2.67 -13.70 0.80
N GLU A 92 2.41 -14.75 0.01
CA GLU A 92 3.45 -15.70 -0.42
C GLU A 92 4.56 -15.00 -1.23
N GLU A 93 4.19 -14.01 -2.06
CA GLU A 93 5.15 -13.19 -2.81
C GLU A 93 6.09 -12.37 -1.91
N LEU A 94 5.70 -12.02 -0.68
CA LEU A 94 6.56 -11.24 0.23
C LEU A 94 7.85 -11.95 0.61
N GLN A 95 7.84 -13.29 0.64
CA GLN A 95 9.05 -14.08 0.90
C GLN A 95 10.14 -13.76 -0.12
N VAL A 96 9.76 -13.67 -1.40
CA VAL A 96 10.69 -13.38 -2.50
C VAL A 96 11.26 -11.98 -2.37
N PHE A 97 10.44 -10.99 -2.04
CA PHE A 97 10.91 -9.62 -1.81
C PHE A 97 11.87 -9.54 -0.62
N TYR A 98 11.56 -10.22 0.49
CA TYR A 98 12.40 -10.25 1.68
C TYR A 98 13.77 -10.85 1.40
N GLU A 99 13.82 -12.02 0.75
CA GLU A 99 15.09 -12.68 0.37
C GLU A 99 15.94 -11.82 -0.57
N GLN A 100 15.30 -11.12 -1.52
CA GLN A 100 16.00 -10.19 -2.41
C GLN A 100 16.59 -8.99 -1.65
N ILE A 101 15.83 -8.40 -0.73
CA ILE A 101 16.31 -7.31 0.12
C ILE A 101 17.53 -7.75 0.92
N GLN A 102 17.44 -8.90 1.61
CA GLN A 102 18.54 -9.45 2.41
C GLN A 102 19.79 -9.67 1.56
N ARG A 103 19.64 -10.27 0.37
CA ARG A 103 20.74 -10.51 -0.56
C ARG A 103 21.42 -9.22 -1.05
N VAL A 104 20.66 -8.17 -1.34
CA VAL A 104 21.22 -6.91 -1.86
C VAL A 104 21.84 -6.07 -0.74
N LYS A 105 21.27 -6.13 0.47
CA LYS A 105 21.74 -5.38 1.63
C LYS A 105 23.01 -5.94 2.24
N ASP A 106 23.19 -7.26 2.21
CA ASP A 106 24.38 -7.96 2.72
C ASP A 106 24.73 -7.54 4.16
N VAL A 107 23.69 -7.39 5.01
CA VAL A 107 23.81 -7.07 6.44
C VAL A 107 22.85 -7.94 7.25
N ASP A 108 23.21 -8.20 8.51
CA ASP A 108 22.46 -9.11 9.39
C ASP A 108 21.06 -8.60 9.75
N ASN A 109 20.86 -7.27 9.77
CA ASN A 109 19.58 -6.68 10.13
C ASN A 109 19.21 -5.55 9.16
N VAL A 110 18.12 -5.77 8.44
CA VAL A 110 17.51 -4.77 7.55
C VAL A 110 16.19 -4.33 8.17
N PRO A 111 15.95 -3.02 8.38
CA PRO A 111 14.67 -2.54 8.89
C PRO A 111 13.54 -2.87 7.91
N VAL A 112 12.67 -3.79 8.32
CA VAL A 112 11.54 -4.28 7.52
C VAL A 112 10.31 -4.30 8.41
N LEU A 113 9.16 -3.88 7.86
CA LEU A 113 7.87 -3.99 8.52
C LEU A 113 6.87 -4.63 7.54
N VAL A 114 6.19 -5.68 8.01
CA VAL A 114 5.18 -6.40 7.22
C VAL A 114 3.81 -5.76 7.43
N VAL A 115 3.13 -5.46 6.32
CA VAL A 115 1.84 -4.77 6.30
C VAL A 115 0.78 -5.60 5.61
N GLY A 116 -0.27 -5.98 6.33
CA GLY A 116 -1.50 -6.54 5.75
C GLY A 116 -2.49 -5.43 5.40
N ASN A 117 -2.54 -5.01 4.15
CA ASN A 117 -3.43 -3.93 3.71
C ASN A 117 -4.84 -4.44 3.34
N LYS A 118 -5.76 -3.49 3.21
CA LYS A 118 -7.19 -3.70 2.90
C LYS A 118 -7.95 -4.41 4.01
N SER A 119 -7.61 -4.14 5.28
CA SER A 119 -8.32 -4.71 6.43
C SER A 119 -9.81 -4.35 6.50
N ASP A 120 -10.25 -3.37 5.70
CA ASP A 120 -11.66 -3.06 5.49
C ASP A 120 -12.44 -4.11 4.68
N LEU A 121 -11.75 -5.00 3.95
CA LEU A 121 -12.36 -6.05 3.12
C LEU A 121 -12.50 -7.38 3.88
N GLU A 122 -13.06 -7.33 5.10
CA GLU A 122 -13.16 -8.49 5.99
C GLU A 122 -13.95 -9.67 5.38
N ILE A 123 -14.97 -9.38 4.56
CA ILE A 123 -15.79 -10.38 3.87
C ILE A 123 -14.98 -11.14 2.80
N GLU A 124 -13.99 -10.47 2.19
CA GLU A 124 -13.14 -11.04 1.14
C GLU A 124 -11.82 -11.59 1.70
N ARG A 125 -11.64 -11.60 3.03
CA ARG A 125 -10.39 -12.01 3.68
C ARG A 125 -10.01 -13.44 3.31
N GLN A 126 -8.77 -13.62 2.86
CA GLN A 126 -8.13 -14.90 2.55
C GLN A 126 -6.97 -15.23 3.50
N VAL A 127 -6.43 -14.22 4.19
CA VAL A 127 -5.34 -14.32 5.15
C VAL A 127 -5.81 -13.78 6.49
N SER A 128 -5.76 -14.60 7.54
CA SER A 128 -6.11 -14.15 8.89
C SER A 128 -5.04 -13.23 9.47
N PHE A 129 -5.41 -12.45 10.50
CA PHE A 129 -4.45 -11.63 11.23
C PHE A 129 -3.31 -12.48 11.81
N GLU A 130 -3.66 -13.65 12.37
CA GLU A 130 -2.71 -14.58 12.98
C GLU A 130 -1.76 -15.17 11.95
N GLU A 131 -2.22 -15.47 10.74
CA GLU A 131 -1.37 -15.94 9.65
C GLU A 131 -0.36 -14.87 9.22
N GLY A 132 -0.81 -13.61 9.05
CA GLY A 132 0.07 -12.49 8.74
C GLY A 132 1.11 -12.24 9.84
N ALA A 133 0.68 -12.26 11.10
CA ALA A 133 1.56 -12.11 12.25
C ALA A 133 2.57 -13.26 12.38
N ALA A 134 2.14 -14.50 12.14
CA ALA A 134 3.02 -15.67 12.15
C ALA A 134 4.06 -15.61 11.02
N PHE A 135 3.65 -15.17 9.83
CA PHE A 135 4.56 -14.95 8.70
C PHE A 135 5.62 -13.90 9.07
N ALA A 136 5.22 -12.72 9.54
CA ALA A 136 6.16 -11.67 9.92
C ALA A 136 7.12 -12.11 11.04
N LYS A 137 6.60 -12.84 12.04
CA LYS A 137 7.40 -13.43 13.11
C LYS A 137 8.45 -14.41 12.59
N SER A 138 8.14 -15.20 11.56
CA SER A 138 9.10 -16.10 10.93
C SER A 138 10.25 -15.37 10.25
N LEU A 139 10.02 -14.14 9.81
CA LEU A 139 11.03 -13.23 9.26
C LEU A 139 11.73 -12.38 10.34
N GLY A 140 11.31 -12.49 11.61
CA GLY A 140 11.78 -11.61 12.69
C GLY A 140 11.31 -10.16 12.57
N CYS A 141 10.30 -9.88 11.74
CA CYS A 141 9.84 -8.53 11.45
C CYS A 141 8.58 -8.17 12.24
N PRO A 142 8.37 -6.87 12.57
CA PRO A 142 7.09 -6.38 13.08
C PRO A 142 5.98 -6.51 12.04
N PHE A 143 4.74 -6.56 12.54
CA PHE A 143 3.52 -6.72 11.74
C PHE A 143 2.42 -5.78 12.20
N LEU A 144 1.65 -5.27 11.24
CA LEU A 144 0.37 -4.61 11.49
C LEU A 144 -0.53 -4.69 10.25
N GLU A 145 -1.84 -4.62 10.47
CA GLU A 145 -2.81 -4.47 9.39
C GLU A 145 -3.16 -3.00 9.15
N THR A 146 -3.42 -2.64 7.90
CA THR A 146 -3.78 -1.29 7.47
C THR A 146 -5.02 -1.30 6.59
N SER A 147 -5.71 -0.17 6.56
CA SER A 147 -6.66 0.15 5.50
C SER A 147 -6.31 1.53 4.95
N ALA A 148 -5.76 1.55 3.72
CA ALA A 148 -5.58 2.79 2.99
C ALA A 148 -6.93 3.53 2.81
N LYS A 149 -8.02 2.79 2.58
CA LYS A 149 -9.37 3.36 2.39
C LYS A 149 -9.91 4.03 3.65
N GLN A 150 -9.82 3.35 4.79
CA GLN A 150 -10.35 3.81 6.07
C GLN A 150 -9.34 4.61 6.92
N ARG A 151 -8.11 4.81 6.42
CA ARG A 151 -6.99 5.45 7.15
C ARG A 151 -6.58 4.73 8.42
N ILE A 152 -6.78 3.42 8.48
CA ILE A 152 -6.40 2.61 9.64
C ILE A 152 -4.90 2.31 9.54
N ASN A 153 -4.16 2.67 10.57
CA ASN A 153 -2.73 2.40 10.76
C ASN A 153 -1.80 2.88 9.61
N VAL A 154 -2.26 3.77 8.74
CA VAL A 154 -1.44 4.28 7.62
C VAL A 154 -0.21 4.99 8.15
N GLU A 155 -0.37 5.96 9.06
CA GLU A 155 0.75 6.66 9.68
C GLU A 155 1.63 5.71 10.49
N GLU A 156 1.02 4.81 11.26
CA GLU A 156 1.72 3.84 12.09
C GLU A 156 2.62 2.91 11.29
N ALA A 157 2.23 2.52 10.06
CA ALA A 157 3.08 1.73 9.18
C ALA A 157 4.41 2.45 8.86
N PHE A 158 4.34 3.71 8.42
CA PHE A 158 5.54 4.46 8.04
C PHE A 158 6.34 4.92 9.26
N TYR A 159 5.67 5.33 10.34
CA TYR A 159 6.34 5.82 11.55
C TYR A 159 6.93 4.66 12.36
N GLY A 160 6.26 3.51 12.39
CA GLY A 160 6.80 2.27 12.95
C GLY A 160 8.07 1.81 12.23
N LEU A 161 8.12 1.96 10.91
CA LEU A 161 9.34 1.67 10.15
C LEU A 161 10.47 2.67 10.46
N VAL A 162 10.18 3.97 10.58
CA VAL A 162 11.16 4.97 11.01
C VAL A 162 11.72 4.64 12.40
N ARG A 163 10.86 4.19 13.33
CA ARG A 163 11.29 3.70 14.65
C ARG A 163 12.22 2.49 14.51
N ALA A 164 11.85 1.50 13.70
CA ALA A 164 12.69 0.32 13.46
C ALA A 164 14.07 0.67 12.88
N ILE A 165 14.16 1.68 12.01
CA ILE A 165 15.45 2.21 11.51
C ILE A 165 16.28 2.84 12.63
N ASN A 166 15.64 3.52 13.59
CA ASN A 166 16.34 4.20 14.67
C ASN A 166 16.83 3.27 15.77
N THR A 167 16.06 2.23 16.12
CA THR A 167 16.41 1.32 17.22
C THR A 167 17.35 0.20 16.80
N ASN A 168 17.46 -0.12 15.50
CA ASN A 168 18.02 -1.41 15.04
C ASN A 168 17.38 -2.62 15.77
N ASP A 169 16.21 -2.42 16.38
CA ASP A 169 15.51 -3.38 17.23
C ASP A 169 14.04 -3.41 16.76
N LEU A 170 13.61 -4.60 16.35
CA LEU A 170 12.38 -4.87 15.61
C LEU A 170 11.15 -5.06 16.53
N SER A 171 11.31 -4.77 17.82
CA SER A 171 10.24 -4.86 18.82
C SER A 171 9.32 -3.64 18.77
N LEU A 172 8.27 -3.70 17.94
CA LEU A 172 7.13 -2.81 18.13
C LEU A 172 6.31 -3.35 19.32
N GLU A 173 6.23 -2.58 20.41
CA GLU A 173 5.14 -2.78 21.38
C GLU A 173 3.83 -2.55 20.61
N THR A 174 3.04 -3.60 20.44
CA THR A 174 1.72 -3.49 19.84
C THR A 174 0.85 -2.62 20.76
N ALA A 175 0.60 -1.38 20.35
CA ALA A 175 -0.44 -0.56 20.96
C ALA A 175 -1.79 -1.32 20.91
N PRO A 176 -2.66 -1.16 21.92
CA PRO A 176 -3.92 -1.89 21.99
C PRO A 176 -4.80 -1.52 20.80
N THR A 177 -5.29 -2.54 20.11
CA THR A 177 -6.27 -2.44 19.03
C THR A 177 -7.46 -1.60 19.50
N PRO A 178 -7.88 -0.54 18.77
CA PRO A 178 -9.13 0.14 19.10
C PRO A 178 -10.31 -0.84 18.92
N PRO A 179 -11.36 -0.72 19.74
CA PRO A 179 -12.47 -1.66 19.73
C PRO A 179 -13.18 -1.64 18.38
N ALA A 180 -13.43 -2.84 17.85
CA ALA A 180 -14.29 -3.06 16.70
C ALA A 180 -15.59 -2.27 16.88
N VAL A 181 -15.90 -1.39 15.92
CA VAL A 181 -17.17 -0.67 15.91
C VAL A 181 -18.27 -1.69 15.71
N GLU A 182 -19.02 -1.98 16.77
CA GLU A 182 -20.18 -2.88 16.74
C GLU A 182 -21.17 -2.41 15.68
N ALA A 183 -21.34 -3.21 14.63
CA ALA A 183 -22.42 -3.04 13.67
C ALA A 183 -23.75 -3.25 14.40
N LYS A 184 -24.45 -2.14 14.71
CA LYS A 184 -25.81 -2.17 15.24
C LYS A 184 -26.73 -2.83 14.21
N GLN A 185 -27.10 -4.09 14.47
CA GLN A 185 -28.22 -4.78 13.83
C GLN A 185 -29.53 -4.06 14.19
N ALA A 186 -30.25 -3.60 13.17
CA ALA A 186 -31.68 -3.35 13.29
C ALA A 186 -32.42 -4.51 12.62
N ALA A 187 -32.92 -5.43 13.45
CA ALA A 187 -33.87 -6.45 13.06
C ALA A 187 -35.30 -5.93 13.29
N SER A 188 -36.18 -6.09 12.29
CA SER A 188 -37.62 -6.20 12.50
C SER A 188 -38.21 -7.17 11.48
N ALA A 189 -38.71 -8.31 11.97
CA ALA A 189 -39.38 -9.38 11.23
C ALA A 189 -40.91 -9.13 11.19
N THR A 190 -41.55 -9.17 10.00
CA THR A 190 -42.49 -10.21 9.44
C THR A 190 -43.97 -10.08 9.90
N PRO A 191 -45.01 -10.77 9.31
CA PRO A 191 -45.07 -11.77 8.21
C PRO A 191 -46.27 -11.69 7.19
N ALA A 192 -46.29 -12.68 6.27
CA ALA A 192 -47.39 -13.27 5.46
C ALA A 192 -47.82 -12.52 4.18
N ASP A 193 -48.04 -13.15 3.02
CA ASP A 193 -48.85 -14.35 2.80
C ASP A 193 -48.46 -15.17 1.53
N SER A 194 -48.97 -16.40 1.52
CA SER A 194 -48.75 -17.56 0.64
C SER A 194 -49.27 -17.46 -0.82
N VAL A 195 -48.75 -18.30 -1.73
CA VAL A 195 -49.46 -19.33 -2.56
C VAL A 195 -48.45 -20.05 -3.47
N ALA A 196 -48.64 -21.37 -3.61
CA ALA A 196 -47.81 -22.34 -4.34
C ALA A 196 -48.35 -22.68 -5.76
N VAL A 197 -47.76 -23.72 -6.37
CA VAL A 197 -48.08 -24.46 -7.63
C VAL A 197 -47.27 -23.95 -8.84
N GLY A 198 -46.54 -24.76 -9.60
CA GLY A 198 -46.28 -26.20 -9.64
C GLY A 198 -45.46 -26.54 -10.92
N GLU A 199 -44.76 -27.69 -10.90
CA GLU A 199 -44.34 -28.61 -12.00
C GLU A 199 -44.02 -28.09 -13.43
N SER A 200 -43.16 -28.70 -14.26
CA SER A 200 -42.11 -29.72 -14.22
C SER A 200 -41.49 -29.82 -15.63
N ALA A 201 -40.25 -30.33 -15.69
CA ALA A 201 -39.69 -31.20 -16.74
C ALA A 201 -39.11 -30.66 -18.09
N GLN A 202 -38.06 -31.40 -18.47
CA GLN A 202 -37.50 -31.71 -19.81
C GLN A 202 -36.25 -30.99 -20.33
N GLN A 203 -35.11 -31.65 -20.07
CA GLN A 203 -34.17 -32.23 -21.06
C GLN A 203 -34.12 -31.58 -22.45
N ASN A 204 -32.93 -31.12 -22.86
CA ASN A 204 -32.32 -31.66 -24.08
C ASN A 204 -30.80 -31.55 -24.09
N THR A 205 -30.24 -32.62 -24.65
CA THR A 205 -28.87 -32.94 -25.07
C THR A 205 -28.34 -32.03 -26.19
N GLY A 206 -27.00 -31.98 -26.34
CA GLY A 206 -26.37 -31.46 -27.56
C GLY A 206 -24.87 -31.22 -27.43
N ALA A 207 -24.07 -32.19 -27.89
CA ALA A 207 -22.61 -32.11 -28.02
C ALA A 207 -22.17 -31.22 -29.19
N GLY A 208 -20.95 -30.68 -29.12
CA GLY A 208 -20.30 -30.03 -30.26
C GLY A 208 -18.89 -29.50 -29.93
N ALA A 209 -17.87 -30.21 -30.38
CA ALA A 209 -16.46 -29.84 -30.29
C ALA A 209 -16.04 -28.90 -31.43
N GLY A 210 -14.99 -28.08 -31.19
CA GLY A 210 -14.01 -27.75 -32.23
C GLY A 210 -13.68 -26.27 -32.46
N ALA A 211 -12.39 -25.98 -32.28
CA ALA A 211 -11.55 -25.00 -32.99
C ALA A 211 -11.57 -23.50 -32.56
N GLY A 212 -10.52 -23.13 -31.82
CA GLY A 212 -9.44 -22.25 -32.30
C GLY A 212 -9.74 -20.77 -32.58
N ALA A 213 -9.18 -19.89 -31.74
CA ALA A 213 -8.57 -18.64 -32.21
C ALA A 213 -7.67 -18.04 -31.12
N ALA A 214 -6.38 -17.94 -31.42
CA ALA A 214 -5.41 -17.17 -30.65
C ALA A 214 -5.76 -15.67 -30.70
N LEU A 215 -5.88 -15.03 -29.55
CA LEU A 215 -6.00 -13.58 -29.45
C LEU A 215 -4.67 -12.97 -28.99
N LYS A 216 -4.12 -12.23 -29.94
CA LYS A 216 -2.86 -11.49 -29.96
C LYS A 216 -2.90 -10.37 -28.91
N LYS A 217 -1.89 -10.31 -28.04
CA LYS A 217 -1.63 -9.15 -27.15
C LYS A 217 -1.33 -7.90 -27.99
N PRO A 218 -1.85 -6.71 -27.66
CA PRO A 218 -1.26 -5.46 -28.11
C PRO A 218 -0.14 -5.03 -27.14
N ALA A 219 0.96 -4.55 -27.71
CA ALA A 219 2.09 -3.96 -27.00
C ALA A 219 1.73 -2.58 -26.43
N PRO A 220 2.31 -2.15 -25.30
CA PRO A 220 2.04 -0.81 -24.77
C PRO A 220 2.81 0.26 -25.55
N ALA A 221 2.12 1.34 -25.87
CA ALA A 221 2.67 2.55 -26.45
C ALA A 221 3.39 3.37 -25.37
N ALA A 222 4.62 3.79 -25.66
CA ALA A 222 5.39 4.70 -24.82
C ALA A 222 4.76 6.10 -24.84
N ALA A 223 4.40 6.63 -23.66
CA ALA A 223 4.02 8.03 -23.49
C ALA A 223 4.97 8.70 -22.49
N ALA A 224 5.62 9.77 -22.95
CA ALA A 224 6.60 10.53 -22.19
C ALA A 224 5.94 11.38 -21.08
N ALA A 225 6.43 11.25 -19.84
CA ALA A 225 5.99 12.08 -18.71
C ALA A 225 6.85 13.34 -18.58
N GLN A 226 6.19 14.50 -18.54
CA GLN A 226 6.79 15.81 -18.30
C GLN A 226 6.95 16.06 -16.78
N LYS A 227 8.15 16.44 -16.34
CA LYS A 227 8.42 16.94 -14.99
C LYS A 227 7.61 18.22 -14.73
N ARG A 228 6.74 18.22 -13.71
CA ARG A 228 6.13 19.45 -13.17
C ARG A 228 6.64 19.68 -11.75
N THR A 229 7.54 20.64 -11.62
CA THR A 229 7.96 21.21 -10.34
C THR A 229 7.05 22.41 -10.07
N GLN A 230 6.29 22.42 -8.96
CA GLN A 230 5.62 23.64 -8.50
C GLN A 230 6.38 24.20 -7.29
N GLN A 231 6.85 25.43 -7.47
CA GLN A 231 7.59 26.23 -6.51
C GLN A 231 6.58 27.10 -5.75
N THR A 232 6.58 27.02 -4.43
CA THR A 232 5.76 27.85 -3.55
C THR A 232 6.36 29.26 -3.46
N SER A 233 5.55 30.30 -3.68
CA SER A 233 5.95 31.70 -3.51
C SER A 233 5.51 32.24 -2.13
N ALA A 234 6.43 32.98 -1.49
CA ALA A 234 6.20 33.77 -0.27
C ALA A 234 6.28 35.29 -0.62
N PRO A 235 5.79 36.19 0.26
CA PRO A 235 5.28 37.51 -0.17
C PRO A 235 6.34 38.63 -0.18
N GLU A 236 6.21 39.58 -1.12
CA GLU A 236 7.04 40.78 -1.22
C GLU A 236 6.57 41.93 -0.30
N LYS A 237 7.54 42.61 0.34
CA LYS A 237 7.43 43.95 0.92
C LYS A 237 8.55 44.83 0.35
N SER A 238 8.22 46.00 -0.21
CA SER A 238 9.08 47.22 -0.28
C SER A 238 8.34 48.32 -1.07
N LYS A 239 7.73 49.33 -0.44
CA LYS A 239 8.23 50.72 -0.22
C LYS A 239 8.91 51.42 -1.41
N GLY A 240 8.32 52.56 -1.80
CA GLY A 240 9.04 53.82 -2.07
C GLY A 240 9.09 54.29 -3.52
N GLY A 241 8.36 55.37 -3.84
CA GLY A 241 8.49 56.05 -5.14
C GLY A 241 7.72 57.38 -5.18
N CYS A 242 8.46 58.46 -4.97
CA CYS A 242 8.06 59.87 -4.93
C CYS A 242 7.57 60.38 -6.30
N CYS A 243 6.60 61.30 -6.34
CA CYS A 243 6.34 62.16 -7.50
C CYS A 243 5.80 63.53 -7.03
N VAL A 244 6.44 64.62 -7.46
CA VAL A 244 6.02 66.01 -7.22
C VAL A 244 6.20 66.84 -8.51
N ILE A 245 5.21 67.70 -8.79
CA ILE A 245 5.15 68.90 -9.67
C ILE A 245 5.29 68.61 -11.19
N VAL A 246 4.33 68.95 -12.07
CA VAL A 246 3.60 70.22 -12.28
C VAL A 246 2.15 69.96 -12.68
#